data_AF-A0A382UX30-F1
#
_entry.id   AF-A0A382UX30-F1
#
_cell.length_a   1.000
_cell.length_b   1.000
_cell.length_c   1.000
_cell.angle_alpha   90.00
_cell.angle_beta   90.00
_cell.angle_gamma   90.00
#
_symmetry.space_group_name_H-M   'P 1'
#
loop_
_entity.id
_entity.type
_entity.pdbx_description
1 polymer ?
#
loop_
_entity_poly.entity_id
_entity_poly.type
_entity_poly.pdbx_seq_one_letter_code
_entity_poly.pdbx_strand_id
1 'polypeptide(L)'
;TLTQAIGRAVIGALGEADLLKNMSWVEAEKQIQVAERAGGYVRIFLENADEESCSLFTEAMANVFGPVKDARYLIQREADFEYTESRFAGTWVLDKTPGFISSFIAKRTQVTKRRREVVKVHAVPKILARNKDRALIFQKNWNLHVSPGSVWFYTHEGTKSMLQEAGEKDWLPESTVHQKEVFM
;
A
#
# COMPACT_ATOMS: atom_id res chain seq x y z
N THR A 1 9.73 -7.77 0.48
CA THR A 1 9.75 -6.34 0.88
C THR A 1 8.44 -5.66 0.49
N LEU A 2 8.14 -4.44 0.97
CA LEU A 2 6.89 -3.72 0.59
C LEU A 2 6.76 -3.55 -0.93
N THR A 3 7.85 -3.19 -1.61
CA THR A 3 7.86 -3.04 -3.07
C THR A 3 7.50 -4.33 -3.79
N GLN A 4 7.96 -5.47 -3.28
CA GLN A 4 7.61 -6.79 -3.83
C GLN A 4 6.13 -7.11 -3.63
N ALA A 5 5.57 -6.81 -2.45
CA ALA A 5 4.16 -6.96 -2.17
C ALA A 5 3.29 -6.12 -3.11
N ILE A 6 3.66 -4.85 -3.33
CA ILE A 6 2.98 -3.97 -4.28
C ILE A 6 3.12 -4.51 -5.71
N GLY A 7 4.31 -4.98 -6.09
CA GLY A 7 4.53 -5.62 -7.39
C GLY A 7 3.59 -6.82 -7.61
N ARG A 8 3.44 -7.68 -6.60
CA ARG A 8 2.51 -8.82 -6.65
C ARG A 8 1.06 -8.37 -6.78
N ALA A 9 0.65 -7.34 -6.03
CA ALA A 9 -0.69 -6.78 -6.16
C ALA A 9 -0.96 -6.22 -7.57
N VAL A 10 0.03 -5.52 -8.16
CA VAL A 10 -0.10 -4.94 -9.51
C VAL A 10 -0.16 -6.03 -10.57
N ILE A 11 0.83 -6.94 -10.61
CA ILE A 11 0.80 -8.01 -11.62
C ILE A 11 -0.42 -8.89 -11.45
N GLY A 12 -0.85 -9.08 -10.20
CA GLY A 12 -1.98 -9.91 -9.89
C GLY A 12 -3.28 -9.35 -10.44
N ALA A 13 -3.47 -8.05 -10.24
CA ALA A 13 -4.60 -7.34 -10.80
C ALA A 13 -4.56 -7.26 -12.33
N LEU A 14 -3.38 -7.11 -12.94
CA LEU A 14 -3.23 -7.11 -14.41
C LEU A 14 -3.62 -8.48 -14.99
N GLY A 15 -3.17 -9.57 -14.38
CA GLY A 15 -3.51 -10.93 -14.80
C GLY A 15 -4.99 -11.24 -14.63
N GLU A 16 -5.57 -10.96 -13.45
CA GLU A 16 -7.00 -11.20 -13.20
C GLU A 16 -7.93 -10.31 -14.04
N ALA A 17 -7.46 -9.14 -14.48
CA ALA A 17 -8.18 -8.26 -15.40
C ALA A 17 -8.00 -8.61 -16.89
N ASP A 18 -7.35 -9.74 -17.20
CA ASP A 18 -7.05 -10.23 -18.55
C ASP A 18 -6.27 -9.20 -19.41
N LEU A 19 -5.30 -8.54 -18.77
CA LEU A 19 -4.47 -7.52 -19.41
C LEU A 19 -3.08 -8.03 -19.82
N LEU A 20 -2.70 -9.21 -19.34
CA LEU A 20 -1.46 -9.89 -19.72
C LEU A 20 -1.78 -10.82 -20.89
N LYS A 21 -1.24 -10.53 -22.09
CA LYS A 21 -1.61 -11.27 -23.30
C LYS A 21 -0.92 -12.62 -23.45
N ASN A 22 0.36 -12.69 -23.07
CA ASN A 22 1.22 -13.84 -23.38
C ASN A 22 1.69 -14.60 -22.13
N MET A 23 1.03 -14.39 -20.99
CA MET A 23 1.46 -14.95 -19.72
C MET A 23 0.29 -15.25 -18.81
N SER A 24 0.29 -16.42 -18.19
CA SER A 24 -0.66 -16.71 -17.11
C SER A 24 -0.35 -15.85 -15.89
N TRP A 25 -1.39 -15.38 -15.20
CA TRP A 25 -1.26 -14.69 -13.91
C TRP A 25 -0.36 -15.46 -12.91
N VAL A 26 -0.43 -16.79 -12.91
CA VAL A 26 0.37 -17.66 -12.02
C VAL A 26 1.86 -17.64 -12.37
N GLU A 27 2.19 -17.46 -13.64
CA GLU A 27 3.58 -17.35 -14.13
C GLU A 27 4.14 -15.96 -13.81
N ALA A 28 3.32 -14.93 -14.04
CA ALA A 28 3.70 -13.54 -13.83
C ALA A 28 4.04 -13.23 -12.36
N GLU A 29 3.32 -13.83 -11.40
CA GLU A 29 3.64 -13.66 -9.98
C GLU A 29 5.00 -14.26 -9.59
N LYS A 30 5.38 -15.40 -10.21
CA LYS A 30 6.66 -16.08 -9.94
C LYS A 30 7.87 -15.34 -10.54
N GLN A 31 7.64 -14.50 -11.53
CA GLN A 31 8.67 -13.82 -12.29
C GLN A 31 9.02 -12.42 -11.76
N ILE A 32 8.35 -11.94 -10.71
CA ILE A 32 8.70 -10.66 -10.08
C ILE A 32 10.02 -10.80 -9.34
N GLN A 33 11.02 -10.06 -9.81
CA GLN A 33 12.29 -9.88 -9.11
C GLN A 33 12.36 -8.49 -8.49
N VAL A 34 12.84 -8.44 -7.25
CA VAL A 34 13.10 -7.19 -6.53
C VAL A 34 14.54 -7.21 -6.03
N ALA A 35 15.32 -6.23 -6.47
CA ALA A 35 16.70 -6.05 -6.04
C ALA A 35 16.89 -4.67 -5.42
N GLU A 36 17.45 -4.63 -4.21
CA GLU A 36 17.89 -3.39 -3.58
C GLU A 36 19.19 -2.92 -4.22
N ARG A 37 19.32 -1.61 -4.39
CA ARG A 37 20.56 -0.96 -4.85
C ARG A 37 21.05 0.03 -3.80
N ALA A 38 22.35 0.31 -3.85
CA ALA A 38 22.95 1.36 -3.04
C ALA A 38 22.21 2.70 -3.24
N GLY A 39 22.08 3.48 -2.16
CA GLY A 39 21.39 4.78 -2.18
C GLY A 39 19.87 4.72 -1.99
N GLY A 40 19.31 3.59 -1.55
CA GLY A 40 17.87 3.49 -1.23
C GLY A 40 16.96 3.27 -2.44
N TYR A 41 17.54 2.95 -3.60
CA TYR A 41 16.77 2.61 -4.80
C TYR A 41 16.38 1.14 -4.81
N VAL A 42 15.16 0.86 -5.30
CA VAL A 42 14.67 -0.50 -5.51
C VAL A 42 14.44 -0.72 -7.01
N ARG A 43 15.03 -1.78 -7.57
CA ARG A 43 14.75 -2.23 -8.93
C ARG A 43 13.72 -3.34 -8.88
N ILE A 44 12.69 -3.22 -9.72
CA ILE A 44 11.67 -4.25 -9.92
C ILE A 44 11.50 -4.51 -11.41
N PHE A 45 11.38 -5.77 -11.79
CA PHE A 45 11.16 -6.20 -13.18
C PHE A 45 10.51 -7.58 -13.21
N LEU A 46 9.95 -7.93 -14.37
CA LEU A 46 9.45 -9.26 -14.67
C LEU A 46 10.51 -10.00 -15.50
N GLU A 47 10.95 -11.17 -15.03
CA GLU A 47 11.84 -12.05 -15.81
C GLU A 47 11.04 -12.86 -16.83
N ASN A 48 11.57 -13.09 -18.04
CA ASN A 48 10.91 -13.90 -19.08
C ASN A 48 9.53 -13.37 -19.52
N ALA A 49 9.29 -12.07 -19.34
CA ALA A 49 8.10 -11.39 -19.84
C ALA A 49 8.37 -10.72 -21.18
N ASP A 50 7.36 -10.72 -22.06
CA ASP A 50 7.41 -9.96 -23.30
C ASP A 50 7.44 -8.44 -23.03
N GLU A 51 7.89 -7.68 -24.02
CA GLU A 51 8.08 -6.23 -23.90
C GLU A 51 6.77 -5.49 -23.57
N GLU A 52 5.64 -5.93 -24.13
CA GLU A 52 4.33 -5.31 -23.88
C GLU A 52 3.92 -5.52 -22.42
N SER A 53 4.03 -6.75 -21.91
CA SER A 53 3.74 -7.09 -20.51
C SER A 53 4.67 -6.36 -19.54
N CYS A 54 5.98 -6.31 -19.84
CA CYS A 54 6.97 -5.57 -19.06
C CYS A 54 6.66 -4.07 -18.98
N SER A 55 6.35 -3.46 -20.14
CA SER A 55 6.01 -2.04 -20.24
C SER A 55 4.75 -1.72 -19.45
N LEU A 56 3.70 -2.54 -19.62
CA LEU A 56 2.44 -2.39 -18.91
C LEU A 56 2.61 -2.49 -17.39
N PHE A 57 3.36 -3.49 -16.93
CA PHE A 57 3.68 -3.66 -15.51
C PHE A 57 4.47 -2.47 -14.95
N THR A 58 5.49 -2.01 -15.68
CA THR A 58 6.35 -0.90 -15.24
C THR A 58 5.57 0.40 -15.18
N GLU A 59 4.70 0.68 -16.16
CA GLU A 59 3.81 1.84 -16.14
C GLU A 59 2.81 1.75 -14.98
N ALA A 60 2.22 0.58 -14.75
CA ALA A 60 1.30 0.39 -13.64
C ALA A 60 1.98 0.62 -12.29
N MET A 61 3.20 0.10 -12.12
CA MET A 61 4.04 0.34 -10.94
C MET A 61 4.38 1.81 -10.77
N ALA A 62 4.76 2.50 -11.85
CA ALA A 62 5.05 3.93 -11.82
C ALA A 62 3.82 4.76 -11.39
N ASN A 63 2.62 4.36 -11.81
CA ASN A 63 1.39 5.00 -11.35
C ASN A 63 1.16 4.80 -9.83
N VAL A 64 1.41 3.61 -9.26
CA VAL A 64 1.21 3.36 -7.80
C VAL A 64 2.14 4.20 -6.93
N PHE A 65 3.40 4.34 -7.35
CA PHE A 65 4.42 5.10 -6.62
C PHE A 65 4.48 6.58 -6.98
N GLY A 66 3.83 6.96 -8.07
CA GLY A 66 3.75 8.32 -8.56
C GLY A 66 2.81 9.21 -7.75
N PRO A 67 2.67 10.48 -8.16
CA PRO A 67 1.77 11.41 -7.50
C PRO A 67 0.32 10.93 -7.61
N VAL A 68 -0.42 11.06 -6.52
CA VAL A 68 -1.85 10.74 -6.46
C VAL A 68 -2.74 11.85 -7.02
N LYS A 69 -2.15 13.00 -7.36
CA LYS A 69 -2.83 14.12 -8.02
C LYS A 69 -3.39 13.62 -9.35
N ASP A 70 -4.68 13.85 -9.56
CA ASP A 70 -5.45 13.41 -10.75
C ASP A 70 -5.68 11.89 -10.87
N ALA A 71 -5.34 11.10 -9.85
CA ALA A 71 -5.68 9.68 -9.82
C ALA A 71 -7.20 9.50 -9.75
N ARG A 72 -7.74 8.69 -10.67
CA ARG A 72 -9.18 8.42 -10.72
C ARG A 72 -9.66 7.63 -9.51
N TYR A 73 -8.86 6.71 -9.00
CA TYR A 73 -9.16 6.00 -7.76
C TYR A 73 -7.93 5.95 -6.88
N LEU A 74 -8.15 5.94 -5.57
CA LEU A 74 -7.10 5.86 -4.56
C LEU A 74 -7.27 4.59 -3.74
N ILE A 75 -6.20 4.08 -3.16
CA ILE A 75 -6.23 2.96 -2.22
C ILE A 75 -5.40 3.28 -0.99
N GLN A 76 -5.94 2.95 0.19
CA GLN A 76 -5.23 3.12 1.44
C GLN A 76 -4.25 1.98 1.68
N ARG A 77 -3.12 2.33 2.31
CA ARG A 77 -2.21 1.38 2.91
C ARG A 77 -2.27 1.52 4.42
N GLU A 78 -2.48 0.40 5.08
CA GLU A 78 -2.48 0.31 6.54
C GLU A 78 -1.20 -0.40 7.03
N ALA A 79 -0.76 -0.05 8.22
CA ALA A 79 0.30 -0.76 8.93
C ALA A 79 -0.11 -1.03 10.37
N ASP A 80 0.33 -2.17 10.89
CA ASP A 80 0.17 -2.50 12.29
C ASP A 80 1.34 -1.90 13.08
N PHE A 81 1.03 -1.01 14.01
CA PHE A 81 1.99 -0.44 14.95
C PHE A 81 1.89 -1.15 16.28
N GLU A 82 3.02 -1.66 16.76
CA GLU A 82 3.13 -2.21 18.11
C GLU A 82 3.42 -1.09 19.09
N TYR A 83 2.68 -1.06 20.19
CA TYR A 83 2.95 -0.15 21.29
C TYR A 83 2.79 -0.90 22.61
N THR A 84 3.56 -0.47 23.60
CA THR A 84 3.52 -1.05 24.94
C THR A 84 2.76 -0.11 25.85
N GLU A 85 1.70 -0.61 26.45
CA GLU A 85 0.86 0.15 27.35
C GLU A 85 0.40 -0.74 28.50
N SER A 86 0.07 -0.16 29.64
CA SER A 86 -0.56 -0.92 30.72
C SER A 86 -1.88 -1.53 30.26
N ARG A 87 -2.15 -2.77 30.69
CA ARG A 87 -3.48 -3.40 30.61
C ARG A 87 -4.59 -2.50 31.16
N PHE A 88 -4.28 -1.66 32.14
CA PHE A 88 -5.23 -0.80 32.83
C PHE A 88 -5.26 0.64 32.31
N ALA A 89 -4.56 0.93 31.21
CA ALA A 89 -4.59 2.25 30.60
C ALA A 89 -6.00 2.63 30.12
N GLY A 90 -6.40 3.88 30.41
CA GLY A 90 -7.74 4.39 30.15
C GLY A 90 -8.83 3.80 31.06
N THR A 91 -8.45 3.12 32.15
CA THR A 91 -9.39 2.58 33.13
C THR A 91 -9.29 3.30 34.46
N TRP A 92 -10.38 3.22 35.24
CA TRP A 92 -10.45 3.78 36.59
C TRP A 92 -9.30 3.32 37.51
N VAL A 93 -8.73 2.13 37.27
CA VAL A 93 -7.65 1.56 38.10
C VAL A 93 -6.42 2.46 38.10
N LEU A 94 -6.07 3.07 36.95
CA LEU A 94 -4.97 4.02 36.88
C LEU A 94 -5.43 5.45 37.15
N ASP A 95 -6.67 5.82 36.76
CA ASP A 95 -7.18 7.18 36.88
C ASP A 95 -7.53 7.60 38.32
N LYS A 96 -7.90 6.63 39.18
CA LYS A 96 -8.38 6.87 40.54
C LYS A 96 -7.41 6.43 41.64
N THR A 97 -6.31 5.76 41.31
CA THR A 97 -5.29 5.40 42.30
C THR A 97 -4.26 6.52 42.49
N PRO A 98 -3.69 6.67 43.70
CA PRO A 98 -2.59 7.61 43.93
C PRO A 98 -1.44 7.40 42.93
N GLY A 99 -0.82 8.50 42.49
CA GLY A 99 0.17 8.50 41.41
C GLY A 99 1.34 7.52 41.56
N PHE A 100 1.79 7.26 42.79
CA PHE A 100 2.86 6.30 43.05
C PHE A 100 2.42 4.84 42.81
N ILE A 101 1.16 4.52 43.13
CA ILE A 101 0.57 3.20 42.91
C ILE A 101 0.25 3.02 41.42
N SER A 102 -0.35 4.02 40.79
CA SER A 102 -0.68 3.96 39.36
C SER A 102 0.58 3.78 38.50
N SER A 103 1.68 4.48 38.83
CA SER A 103 2.98 4.31 38.17
C SER A 103 3.54 2.89 38.34
N PHE A 104 3.43 2.32 39.55
CA PHE A 104 3.89 0.95 39.83
C PHE A 104 3.06 -0.09 39.07
N ILE A 105 1.72 0.02 39.13
CA ILE A 105 0.79 -0.87 38.42
C ILE A 105 1.04 -0.78 36.92
N ALA A 106 1.10 0.44 36.36
CA ALA A 106 1.33 0.65 34.94
C ALA A 106 2.63 -0.02 34.48
N LYS A 107 3.73 0.16 35.22
CA LYS A 107 5.03 -0.46 34.89
C LYS A 107 5.01 -1.99 34.95
N ARG A 108 4.25 -2.58 35.89
CA ARG A 108 4.16 -4.04 36.09
C ARG A 108 3.18 -4.75 35.16
N THR A 109 2.28 -4.01 34.51
CA THR A 109 1.15 -4.55 33.73
C THR A 109 1.23 -4.18 32.26
N GLN A 110 2.44 -3.88 31.77
CA GLN A 110 2.71 -3.59 30.38
C GLN A 110 2.34 -4.79 29.50
N VAL A 111 1.57 -4.51 28.45
CA VAL A 111 1.18 -5.47 27.43
C VAL A 111 1.48 -4.86 26.06
N THR A 112 1.98 -5.69 25.15
CA THR A 112 2.13 -5.29 23.74
C THR A 112 0.75 -5.31 23.10
N LYS A 113 0.32 -4.16 22.60
CA LYS A 113 -0.90 -4.00 21.80
C LYS A 113 -0.52 -3.70 20.36
N ARG A 114 -1.45 -3.96 19.45
CA ARG A 114 -1.35 -3.60 18.04
C ARG A 114 -2.48 -2.66 17.70
N ARG A 115 -2.15 -1.54 17.04
CA ARG A 115 -3.14 -0.66 16.41
C ARG A 115 -2.87 -0.62 14.93
N ARG A 116 -3.93 -0.68 14.13
CA ARG A 116 -3.83 -0.53 12.69
C ARG A 116 -4.09 0.92 12.33
N GLU A 117 -3.17 1.52 11.59
CA GLU A 117 -3.28 2.91 11.17
C GLU A 117 -3.01 3.02 9.67
N VAL A 118 -3.74 3.93 9.02
CA VAL A 118 -3.46 4.31 7.64
C VAL A 118 -2.17 5.11 7.64
N VAL A 119 -1.24 4.70 6.78
CA VAL A 119 0.12 5.23 6.73
C VAL A 119 0.44 5.89 5.41
N LYS A 120 -0.27 5.53 4.34
CA LYS A 120 -0.08 6.12 3.02
C LYS A 120 -1.31 5.87 2.15
N VAL A 121 -1.51 6.74 1.17
CA VAL A 121 -2.46 6.54 0.07
C VAL A 121 -1.69 6.37 -1.23
N HIS A 122 -2.15 5.44 -2.07
CA HIS A 122 -1.58 5.16 -3.38
C HIS A 122 -2.63 5.36 -4.47
N ALA A 123 -2.18 5.71 -5.67
CA ALA A 123 -3.06 5.73 -6.84
C ALA A 123 -3.33 4.29 -7.31
N VAL A 124 -4.57 4.03 -7.72
CA VAL A 124 -4.87 2.84 -8.52
C VAL A 124 -4.29 3.07 -9.92
N PRO A 125 -3.51 2.12 -10.49
CA PRO A 125 -2.92 2.28 -11.81
C PRO A 125 -3.95 2.67 -12.87
N LYS A 126 -3.60 3.58 -13.79
CA LYS A 126 -4.55 4.13 -14.78
C LYS A 126 -5.27 3.04 -15.57
N ILE A 127 -4.56 1.97 -15.97
CA ILE A 127 -5.12 0.84 -16.71
C ILE A 127 -6.16 0.04 -15.89
N LEU A 128 -5.95 -0.07 -14.58
CA LEU A 128 -6.86 -0.72 -13.62
C LEU A 128 -7.95 0.23 -13.12
N ALA A 129 -7.73 1.55 -13.21
CA ALA A 129 -8.71 2.57 -12.86
C ALA A 129 -9.70 2.89 -14.00
N ARG A 130 -9.63 2.16 -15.13
CA ARG A 130 -10.49 2.41 -16.31
C ARG A 130 -11.99 2.25 -16.00
N ASN A 131 -12.34 1.33 -15.12
CA ASN A 131 -13.70 1.12 -14.62
C ASN A 131 -13.68 0.63 -13.16
N LYS A 132 -14.85 0.58 -12.53
CA LYS A 132 -15.00 0.18 -11.13
C LYS A 132 -14.57 -1.28 -10.90
N ASP A 133 -14.91 -2.18 -11.81
CA ASP A 133 -14.64 -3.61 -11.65
C ASP A 133 -13.14 -3.93 -11.61
N ARG A 134 -12.35 -3.33 -12.52
CA ARG A 134 -10.89 -3.45 -12.51
C ARG A 134 -10.25 -2.84 -11.27
N ALA A 135 -10.81 -1.75 -10.76
CA ALA A 135 -10.34 -1.15 -9.53
C ALA A 135 -10.61 -2.07 -8.33
N LEU A 136 -11.74 -2.78 -8.31
CA LEU A 136 -12.05 -3.79 -7.29
C LEU A 136 -11.17 -5.03 -7.40
N ILE A 137 -10.82 -5.46 -8.62
CA ILE A 137 -9.79 -6.50 -8.84
C ILE A 137 -8.46 -6.06 -8.23
N PHE A 138 -8.06 -4.80 -8.44
CA PHE A 138 -6.86 -4.25 -7.81
C PHE A 138 -6.97 -4.22 -6.28
N GLN A 139 -8.12 -3.82 -5.72
CA GLN A 139 -8.35 -3.86 -4.27
C GLN A 139 -8.18 -5.26 -3.69
N LYS A 140 -8.74 -6.27 -4.35
CA LYS A 140 -8.64 -7.67 -3.94
C LYS A 140 -7.17 -8.11 -3.87
N ASN A 141 -6.40 -7.82 -4.92
CA ASN A 141 -4.97 -8.16 -4.98
C ASN A 141 -4.14 -7.34 -3.99
N TRP A 142 -4.47 -6.06 -3.78
CA TRP A 142 -3.85 -5.21 -2.76
C TRP A 142 -4.06 -5.77 -1.35
N ASN A 143 -5.28 -6.17 -1.02
CA ASN A 143 -5.63 -6.74 0.28
C ASN A 143 -4.97 -8.10 0.53
N LEU A 144 -4.71 -8.86 -0.54
CA LEU A 144 -4.01 -10.13 -0.46
C LEU A 144 -2.52 -9.96 -0.18
N HIS A 145 -1.86 -8.98 -0.81
CA HIS A 145 -0.41 -8.90 -0.82
C HIS A 145 0.20 -7.76 0.00
N VAL A 146 -0.51 -6.63 0.16
CA VAL A 146 0.05 -5.38 0.71
C VAL A 146 -0.50 -5.09 2.10
N SER A 147 -1.77 -4.74 2.19
CA SER A 147 -2.47 -4.45 3.44
C SER A 147 -3.97 -4.42 3.17
N PRO A 148 -4.80 -4.56 4.19
CA PRO A 148 -6.20 -4.15 4.09
C PRO A 148 -6.30 -2.71 3.58
N GLY A 149 -7.28 -2.49 2.72
CA GLY A 149 -7.55 -1.22 2.08
C GLY A 149 -8.86 -1.29 1.30
N SER A 150 -9.48 -0.13 1.12
CA SER A 150 -10.64 0.04 0.25
C SER A 150 -10.31 1.02 -0.86
N VAL A 151 -10.75 0.72 -2.07
CA VAL A 151 -10.64 1.65 -3.18
C VAL A 151 -11.63 2.78 -2.96
N TRP A 152 -11.10 3.98 -3.02
CA TRP A 152 -11.84 5.21 -2.93
C TRP A 152 -12.22 5.66 -4.33
N PHE A 153 -13.53 5.68 -4.61
CA PHE A 153 -14.07 6.07 -5.89
C PHE A 153 -14.14 7.59 -6.03
N TYR A 154 -13.73 8.13 -7.18
CA TYR A 154 -13.97 9.54 -7.47
C TYR A 154 -15.47 9.80 -7.53
N THR A 155 -15.97 10.60 -6.59
CA THR A 155 -17.21 11.36 -6.76
C THR A 155 -16.82 12.84 -6.76
N HIS A 156 -17.55 13.68 -7.50
CA HIS A 156 -17.20 15.09 -7.70
C HIS A 156 -16.97 15.88 -6.38
N GLU A 157 -17.51 15.40 -5.24
CA GLU A 157 -17.34 16.00 -3.92
C GLU A 157 -16.46 15.18 -2.95
N GLY A 158 -16.47 13.85 -3.02
CA GLY A 158 -15.80 13.00 -2.03
C GLY A 158 -14.27 13.06 -2.09
N THR A 159 -13.67 13.16 -3.28
CA THR A 159 -12.21 13.00 -3.42
C THR A 159 -11.41 14.23 -3.04
N LYS A 160 -11.98 15.44 -3.16
CA LYS A 160 -11.36 16.64 -2.59
C LYS A 160 -11.26 16.53 -1.08
N SER A 161 -12.32 16.08 -0.43
CA SER A 161 -12.33 15.84 1.02
C SER A 161 -11.33 14.75 1.43
N MET A 162 -11.17 13.70 0.62
CA MET A 162 -10.25 12.61 0.90
C MET A 162 -8.78 12.96 0.67
N LEU A 163 -8.47 13.68 -0.40
CA LEU A 163 -7.11 14.20 -0.64
C LEU A 163 -6.75 15.29 0.37
N GLN A 164 -7.73 16.06 0.82
CA GLN A 164 -7.58 17.00 1.92
C GLN A 164 -7.28 16.24 3.22
N GLU A 165 -8.07 15.23 3.58
CA GLU A 165 -7.81 14.41 4.77
C GLU A 165 -6.44 13.73 4.71
N ALA A 166 -6.08 13.16 3.54
CA ALA A 166 -4.78 12.55 3.34
C ALA A 166 -3.63 13.57 3.42
N GLY A 167 -3.85 14.81 2.98
CA GLY A 167 -2.89 15.90 3.15
C GLY A 167 -2.77 16.35 4.60
N GLU A 168 -3.88 16.54 5.30
CA GLU A 168 -3.93 16.92 6.72
C GLU A 168 -3.27 15.87 7.63
N LYS A 169 -3.35 14.59 7.25
CA LYS A 169 -2.76 13.46 7.98
C LYS A 169 -1.41 13.00 7.43
N ASP A 170 -0.83 13.74 6.48
CA ASP A 170 0.49 13.45 5.89
C ASP A 170 0.61 12.02 5.27
N TRP A 171 -0.46 11.57 4.61
CA TRP A 171 -0.53 10.26 3.96
C TRP A 171 -0.14 10.29 2.48
N LEU A 172 0.13 11.47 1.91
CA LEU A 172 0.45 11.62 0.50
C LEU A 172 1.89 11.17 0.22
N PRO A 173 2.18 10.57 -0.95
CA PRO A 173 3.55 10.19 -1.30
C PRO A 173 4.38 11.43 -1.69
N GLU A 174 5.56 11.57 -1.08
CA GLU A 174 6.58 12.57 -1.46
C GLU A 174 7.56 12.07 -2.55
N SER A 175 7.46 10.79 -2.95
CA SER A 175 8.46 10.12 -3.78
C SER A 175 8.38 10.50 -5.26
N THR A 176 9.53 10.80 -5.87
CA THR A 176 9.65 10.95 -7.33
C THR A 176 10.06 9.62 -7.97
N VAL A 177 9.24 9.10 -8.89
CA VAL A 177 9.51 7.86 -9.63
C VAL A 177 10.31 8.16 -10.90
N HIS A 178 11.36 7.38 -11.15
CA HIS A 178 12.16 7.45 -12.38
C HIS A 178 12.09 6.11 -13.12
N GLN A 179 11.65 6.12 -14.37
CA GLN A 179 11.65 4.95 -15.25
C GLN A 179 12.95 4.92 -16.06
N LYS A 180 13.58 3.74 -16.14
CA LYS A 180 14.77 3.51 -16.98
C LYS A 180 14.66 2.17 -17.68
N GLU A 181 14.88 2.17 -18.98
CA GLU A 181 15.08 0.96 -19.77
C GLU A 181 16.54 0.49 -19.61
N VAL A 182 16.73 -0.80 -19.36
CA VAL A 182 18.05 -1.40 -19.22
C VAL A 182 18.08 -2.62 -20.14
N PHE A 183 18.79 -2.48 -21.26
CA PHE A 183 19.10 -3.58 -22.15
C PHE A 183 20.25 -4.41 -21.55
N MET A 184 20.10 -5.73 -21.49
CA MET A 184 21.14 -6.68 -21.08
C MET A 184 21.60 -7.48 -22.31
#